data_AF-A0A926RVF7-F1
#
_entry.id   AF-A0A926RVF7-F1
#
_cell.length_a   1.000
_cell.length_b   1.000
_cell.length_c   1.000
_cell.angle_alpha   90.00
_cell.angle_beta   90.00
_cell.angle_gamma   90.00
#
_symmetry.space_group_name_H-M   'P 1'
#
loop_
_entity.id
_entity.type
_entity.pdbx_description
1 polymer ?
#
loop_
_entity_poly.entity_id
_entity_poly.type
_entity_poly.pdbx_seq_one_letter_code
_entity_poly.pdbx_strand_id
1 'polypeptide(L)'
;MNSYKFKLEPNQAQAYQIETALNLCRWLYNTALEQRKFAYEKRRMTLTFYTQKKELTQLKSHFIAFTGVYSQVLQDVLHRLDKAFKAFFRRIKAGERPGYPRFQGKNRYDSFTYSQSGFTLNGK
;
A
#
# COMPACT_ATOMS: atom_id res chain seq x y z
N MET A 1 20.24 11.51 -10.45
CA MET A 1 18.81 11.81 -10.28
C MET A 1 18.68 12.70 -9.07
N ASN A 2 18.24 13.95 -9.24
CA ASN A 2 18.13 14.89 -8.12
C ASN A 2 16.81 14.62 -7.38
N SER A 3 16.88 14.40 -6.08
CA SER A 3 15.70 14.24 -5.22
C SER A 3 15.51 15.52 -4.41
N TYR A 4 14.31 16.09 -4.47
CA TYR A 4 13.93 17.26 -3.68
C TYR A 4 13.06 16.85 -2.50
N LYS A 5 13.24 17.51 -1.35
CA LYS A 5 12.44 17.29 -0.14
C LYS A 5 11.82 18.60 0.28
N PHE A 6 10.49 18.61 0.38
CA PHE A 6 9.72 19.78 0.82
C PHE A 6 8.92 19.42 2.08
N LYS A 7 8.82 20.37 2.99
CA LYS A 7 7.87 20.29 4.11
C LYS A 7 6.51 20.79 3.62
N LEU A 8 5.46 20.02 3.85
CA LEU A 8 4.09 20.47 3.63
C LEU A 8 3.60 21.20 4.89
N GLU A 9 2.92 22.32 4.69
CA GLU A 9 2.17 23.05 5.73
C GLU A 9 0.68 22.94 5.40
N PRO A 10 0.04 21.77 5.64
CA PRO A 10 -1.35 21.56 5.27
C PRO A 10 -2.29 22.34 6.19
N ASN A 11 -3.34 22.91 5.61
CA ASN A 11 -4.47 23.38 6.40
C ASN A 11 -5.28 22.20 6.99
N GLN A 12 -6.24 22.49 7.87
CA GLN A 12 -7.02 21.46 8.56
C GLN A 12 -7.74 20.48 7.61
N ALA A 13 -8.31 20.98 6.51
CA ALA A 13 -9.00 20.14 5.52
C ALA A 13 -8.01 19.24 4.77
N GLN A 14 -6.84 19.76 4.39
CA GLN A 14 -5.78 19.00 3.74
C GLN A 14 -5.21 17.93 4.67
N ALA A 15 -4.96 18.26 5.94
CA ALA A 15 -4.48 17.31 6.94
C ALA A 15 -5.48 16.16 7.13
N TYR A 16 -6.77 16.47 7.20
CA TYR A 16 -7.84 15.46 7.27
C TYR A 16 -7.85 14.53 6.04
N GLN A 17 -7.67 15.08 4.83
CA GLN A 17 -7.60 14.29 3.61
C GLN A 17 -6.37 13.36 3.59
N ILE A 18 -5.21 13.87 4.01
CA ILE A 18 -3.97 13.10 4.10
C ILE A 18 -4.11 11.95 5.10
N GLU A 19 -4.64 12.21 6.29
CA GLU A 19 -4.91 11.18 7.31
C GLU A 19 -5.92 10.15 6.81
N THR A 20 -6.98 10.58 6.12
CA THR A 20 -7.97 9.68 5.52
C THR A 20 -7.31 8.76 4.48
N ALA A 21 -6.47 9.32 3.59
CA ALA A 21 -5.74 8.54 2.60
C ALA A 21 -4.78 7.52 3.24
N LEU A 22 -4.03 7.93 4.26
CA LEU A 22 -3.15 7.04 5.03
C LEU A 22 -3.93 5.89 5.67
N ASN A 23 -5.08 6.17 6.27
CA ASN A 23 -5.92 5.15 6.89
C ASN A 23 -6.48 4.16 5.87
N LEU A 24 -6.92 4.63 4.70
CA LEU A 24 -7.38 3.76 3.61
C LEU A 24 -6.24 2.89 3.05
N CYS A 25 -5.05 3.47 2.90
CA CYS A 25 -3.87 2.72 2.46
C CYS A 25 -3.47 1.64 3.48
N ARG A 26 -3.46 1.97 4.77
CA ARG A 26 -3.20 1.03 5.86
C ARG A 26 -4.23 -0.08 5.92
N TRP A 27 -5.51 0.26 5.77
CA TRP A 27 -6.59 -0.72 5.70
C TRP A 27 -6.40 -1.67 4.53
N LEU A 28 -6.16 -1.15 3.32
CA LEU A 28 -5.95 -1.97 2.12
C LEU A 28 -4.74 -2.91 2.29
N TYR A 29 -3.63 -2.43 2.84
CA TYR A 29 -2.46 -3.28 3.13
C TYR A 29 -2.82 -4.44 4.05
N ASN A 30 -3.52 -4.15 5.15
CA ASN A 30 -3.86 -5.13 6.17
C ASN A 30 -4.88 -6.15 5.66
N THR A 31 -5.92 -5.71 4.93
CA THR A 31 -6.90 -6.61 4.30
C THR A 31 -6.22 -7.52 3.28
N ALA A 32 -5.33 -6.99 2.44
CA ALA A 32 -4.60 -7.78 1.46
C ALA A 32 -3.62 -8.78 2.11
N LEU A 33 -2.99 -8.40 3.23
CA LEU A 33 -2.15 -9.30 4.02
C LEU A 33 -2.97 -10.44 4.64
N GLU A 34 -4.10 -10.11 5.26
CA GLU A 34 -5.02 -11.07 5.86
C GLU A 34 -5.50 -12.08 4.82
N GLN A 35 -5.91 -11.59 3.65
CA GLN A 35 -6.36 -12.44 2.55
C GLN A 35 -5.27 -13.42 2.09
N ARG A 36 -4.01 -12.96 1.94
CA ARG A 36 -2.87 -13.85 1.60
C ARG A 36 -2.66 -14.91 2.67
N LYS A 37 -2.68 -14.50 3.95
CA LYS A 37 -2.53 -15.40 5.09
C LYS A 37 -3.62 -16.47 5.09
N PHE A 38 -4.88 -16.06 4.99
CA PHE A 38 -6.04 -16.95 4.99
C PHE A 38 -6.02 -17.93 3.80
N ALA A 39 -5.75 -17.44 2.58
CA ALA A 39 -5.68 -18.28 1.39
C ALA A 39 -4.61 -19.37 1.51
N TYR A 40 -3.46 -19.03 2.09
CA TYR A 40 -2.40 -19.99 2.32
C TYR A 40 -2.74 -20.99 3.44
N GLU A 41 -3.29 -20.51 4.56
CA GLU A 41 -3.65 -21.38 5.69
C GLU A 41 -4.76 -22.38 5.33
N LYS A 42 -5.78 -21.94 4.59
CA LYS A 42 -6.95 -22.77 4.26
C LYS A 42 -6.77 -23.63 3.02
N ARG A 43 -6.03 -23.14 2.03
CA ARG A 43 -5.99 -23.77 0.69
C ARG A 43 -4.58 -23.94 0.14
N ARG A 44 -3.54 -23.55 0.90
CA ARG A 44 -2.14 -23.52 0.43
C ARG A 44 -1.94 -22.72 -0.86
N MET A 45 -2.82 -21.75 -1.09
CA MET A 45 -2.79 -20.88 -2.27
C MET A 45 -1.95 -19.64 -1.98
N THR A 46 -1.14 -19.24 -2.97
CA THR A 46 -0.35 -18.00 -2.92
C THR A 46 -1.01 -16.95 -3.81
N LEU A 47 -1.56 -15.90 -3.21
CA LEU A 47 -2.09 -14.77 -3.97
C LEU A 47 -0.95 -13.82 -4.38
N THR A 48 -1.03 -13.34 -5.62
CA THR A 48 -0.02 -12.45 -6.19
C THR A 48 -0.48 -11.00 -6.16
N PHE A 49 0.45 -10.08 -6.42
CA PHE A 49 0.12 -8.69 -6.71
C PHE A 49 -0.96 -8.57 -7.80
N TYR A 50 -0.85 -9.31 -8.90
CA TYR A 50 -1.80 -9.21 -10.02
C TYR A 50 -3.19 -9.68 -9.64
N THR A 51 -3.30 -10.74 -8.83
CA THR A 51 -4.58 -11.22 -8.29
C THR A 51 -5.27 -10.12 -7.49
N GLN A 52 -4.56 -9.53 -6.51
CA GLN A 52 -5.12 -8.50 -5.64
C GLN A 52 -5.33 -7.16 -6.36
N LYS A 53 -4.53 -6.83 -7.38
CA LYS A 53 -4.75 -5.67 -8.25
C LYS A 53 -6.06 -5.79 -9.02
N LYS A 54 -6.39 -6.99 -9.52
CA LYS A 54 -7.65 -7.24 -10.23
C LYS A 54 -8.85 -7.08 -9.27
N GLU A 55 -8.73 -7.63 -8.06
CA GLU A 55 -9.74 -7.48 -7.01
C GLU A 55 -9.89 -6.03 -6.55
N LEU A 56 -8.80 -5.27 -6.46
CA LEU A 56 -8.84 -3.84 -6.11
C LEU A 56 -9.70 -3.04 -7.10
N THR A 57 -9.65 -3.35 -8.39
CA THR A 57 -10.51 -2.70 -9.39
C THR A 57 -11.99 -2.91 -9.08
N GLN A 58 -12.38 -4.12 -8.68
CA GLN A 58 -13.75 -4.44 -8.26
C GLN A 58 -14.08 -3.82 -6.90
N LEU A 59 -13.15 -3.84 -5.95
CA LEU A 59 -13.35 -3.25 -4.63
C LEU A 59 -13.66 -1.76 -4.72
N LYS A 60 -12.99 -1.04 -5.63
CA LYS A 60 -13.24 0.38 -5.89
C LYS A 60 -14.65 0.68 -6.41
N SER A 61 -15.32 -0.25 -7.11
CA SER A 61 -16.71 -0.04 -7.53
C SER A 61 -17.71 -0.22 -6.39
N HIS A 62 -17.32 -0.92 -5.32
CA HIS A 62 -18.20 -1.17 -4.17
C HIS A 62 -17.90 -0.28 -2.96
N PHE A 63 -16.66 0.21 -2.82
CA PHE A 63 -16.23 1.06 -1.70
C PHE A 63 -15.96 2.48 -2.17
N ILE A 64 -16.95 3.35 -1.99
CA ILE A 64 -16.87 4.77 -2.35
C ILE A 64 -15.71 5.51 -1.66
N ALA A 65 -15.29 5.07 -0.47
CA ALA A 65 -14.16 5.66 0.24
C ALA A 65 -12.86 5.63 -0.59
N PHE A 66 -12.69 4.66 -1.48
CA PHE A 66 -11.50 4.58 -2.35
C PHE A 66 -11.54 5.52 -3.56
N THR A 67 -12.66 6.18 -3.86
CA THR A 67 -12.70 7.14 -4.97
C THR A 67 -11.90 8.40 -4.66
N GLY A 68 -11.77 8.76 -3.37
CA GLY A 68 -10.95 9.88 -2.90
C GLY A 68 -9.43 9.62 -2.93
N VAL A 69 -8.99 8.39 -3.28
CA VAL A 69 -7.57 8.04 -3.38
C VAL A 69 -7.23 7.61 -4.80
N TYR A 70 -6.16 8.18 -5.35
CA TYR A 70 -5.70 7.86 -6.70
C TYR A 70 -5.41 6.35 -6.85
N SER A 71 -5.82 5.78 -7.98
CA SER A 71 -5.68 4.34 -8.25
C SER A 71 -4.23 3.86 -8.16
N GLN A 72 -3.28 4.70 -8.56
CA GLN A 72 -1.86 4.39 -8.50
C GLN A 72 -1.33 4.32 -7.06
N VAL A 73 -1.83 5.19 -6.16
CA VAL A 73 -1.50 5.14 -4.73
C VAL A 73 -1.95 3.81 -4.15
N LEU A 74 -3.18 3.39 -4.44
CA LEU A 74 -3.71 2.10 -3.98
C LEU A 74 -2.94 0.89 -4.56
N GLN A 75 -2.48 0.98 -5.81
CA GLN A 75 -1.61 -0.04 -6.40
C GLN A 75 -0.23 -0.08 -5.75
N ASP A 76 0.35 1.07 -5.37
CA ASP A 76 1.61 1.12 -4.61
C ASP A 76 1.49 0.40 -3.26
N VAL A 77 0.34 0.51 -2.57
CA VAL A 77 0.07 -0.26 -1.35
C VAL A 77 0.25 -1.76 -1.56
N LEU A 78 -0.34 -2.30 -2.63
CA LEU A 78 -0.23 -3.72 -2.98
C LEU A 78 1.20 -4.09 -3.40
N HIS A 79 1.93 -3.19 -4.07
CA HIS A 79 3.34 -3.38 -4.36
C HIS A 79 4.21 -3.42 -3.10
N ARG A 80 3.95 -2.57 -2.10
CA ARG A 80 4.64 -2.61 -0.80
C ARG A 80 4.46 -3.96 -0.11
N LEU A 81 3.24 -4.50 -0.13
CA LEU A 81 2.95 -5.84 0.38
C LEU A 81 3.71 -6.92 -0.40
N ASP A 82 3.68 -6.85 -1.72
CA ASP A 82 4.38 -7.79 -2.59
C ASP A 82 5.89 -7.78 -2.36
N LYS A 83 6.49 -6.60 -2.19
CA LYS A 83 7.90 -6.43 -1.85
C LYS A 83 8.24 -7.08 -0.50
N ALA A 84 7.37 -6.93 0.50
CA ALA A 84 7.55 -7.58 1.80
C ALA A 84 7.56 -9.11 1.68
N PHE A 85 6.64 -9.69 0.91
CA PHE A 85 6.60 -11.13 0.64
C PHE A 85 7.81 -11.62 -0.16
N LYS A 86 8.22 -10.88 -1.21
CA LYS A 86 9.43 -11.20 -1.98
C LYS A 86 10.67 -11.21 -1.08
N ALA A 87 10.82 -10.23 -0.21
CA ALA A 87 11.91 -10.18 0.76
C ALA A 87 11.85 -11.36 1.74
N PHE A 88 10.66 -11.70 2.25
CA PHE A 88 10.44 -12.85 3.13
C PHE A 88 10.89 -14.17 2.47
N PHE A 89 10.40 -14.49 1.26
CA PHE A 89 10.77 -15.72 0.57
C PHE A 89 12.24 -15.75 0.14
N ARG A 90 12.81 -14.61 -0.28
CA ARG A 90 14.24 -14.51 -0.58
C ARG A 90 15.10 -14.91 0.62
N ARG A 91 14.75 -14.42 1.81
CA ARG A 91 15.49 -14.72 3.06
C ARG A 91 15.34 -16.17 3.49
N ILE A 92 14.15 -16.77 3.32
CA ILE A 92 13.95 -18.21 3.52
C ILE A 92 14.88 -19.01 2.60
N LYS A 93 14.94 -18.66 1.31
CA LYS A 93 15.80 -19.33 0.33
C LYS A 93 17.30 -19.23 0.70
N ALA A 94 17.70 -18.14 1.36
CA ALA A 94 19.06 -17.93 1.86
C ALA A 94 19.36 -18.69 3.17
N GLY A 95 18.43 -19.49 3.71
CA GLY A 95 18.61 -20.20 4.97
C GLY A 95 18.45 -19.34 6.22
N GLU A 96 18.01 -18.09 6.07
CA GLU A 96 17.74 -17.20 7.21
C GLU A 96 16.40 -17.53 7.89
N ARG A 97 16.15 -16.91 9.05
CA ARG A 97 14.88 -16.99 9.79
C ARG A 97 14.12 -15.66 9.75
N PRO A 98 13.55 -15.25 8.60
CA PRO A 98 12.80 -14.00 8.52
C PRO A 98 11.45 -14.10 9.24
N GLY A 99 11.02 -13.00 9.85
CA GLY A 99 9.63 -12.86 10.31
C GLY A 99 8.66 -12.70 9.14
N TYR A 100 7.44 -13.23 9.27
CA TYR A 100 6.37 -13.06 8.29
C TYR A 100 5.98 -11.58 8.15
N PRO A 101 5.54 -11.11 6.97
CA PRO A 101 4.98 -9.76 6.81
C PRO A 101 3.89 -9.47 7.86
N ARG A 102 3.98 -8.31 8.52
CA ARG A 102 3.15 -7.98 9.68
C ARG A 102 2.05 -6.99 9.34
N PHE A 103 0.93 -7.09 10.04
CA PHE A 103 -0.10 -6.05 10.06
C PHE A 103 0.51 -4.71 10.46
N GLN A 104 0.03 -3.63 9.84
CA GLN A 104 0.50 -2.28 10.03
C GLN A 104 -0.42 -1.51 10.98
N GLY A 105 0.17 -0.97 12.04
CA GLY A 105 -0.51 -0.05 12.97
C GLY A 105 -0.49 1.38 12.45
N LYS A 106 -1.29 2.27 13.04
CA LYS A 106 -1.34 3.69 12.65
C LYS A 106 0.05 4.34 12.62
N ASN A 107 0.86 4.10 13.65
CA ASN A 107 2.20 4.67 13.77
C ASN A 107 3.28 3.96 12.94
N ARG A 108 2.92 2.98 12.09
CA ARG A 108 3.86 2.25 11.22
C ARG A 108 3.56 2.42 9.74
N TYR A 109 2.39 2.96 9.39
CA TYR A 109 1.99 3.24 8.02
C TYR A 109 1.77 4.74 7.89
N ASP A 110 2.87 5.46 7.65
CA ASP A 110 2.99 6.92 7.74
C ASP A 110 3.27 7.58 6.39
N SER A 111 3.25 6.80 5.30
CA SER A 111 3.57 7.29 3.96
C SER A 111 2.76 6.61 2.88
N PHE A 112 2.56 7.30 1.78
CA PHE A 112 2.02 6.78 0.53
C PHE A 112 2.68 7.51 -0.65
N THR A 113 2.68 6.89 -1.82
CA THR A 113 3.44 7.38 -2.98
C THR A 113 2.51 7.74 -4.13
N TYR A 114 2.66 8.94 -4.67
CA TYR A 114 2.11 9.30 -5.98
C TYR A 114 3.12 8.91 -7.06
N SER A 115 2.93 7.74 -7.67
CA SER A 115 3.85 7.24 -8.71
C SER A 115 3.64 7.87 -10.10
N GLN A 116 2.63 8.73 -10.25
CA GLN A 116 2.29 9.30 -11.55
C GLN A 116 3.29 10.38 -11.94
N SER A 117 3.80 10.31 -13.17
CA SER A 117 4.51 11.41 -13.80
C SER A 117 3.53 12.47 -14.31
N GLY A 118 3.97 13.73 -14.38
CA GLY A 118 3.14 14.85 -14.88
C GLY A 118 2.74 15.87 -13.81
N PHE A 119 3.18 15.70 -12.57
CA PHE A 119 3.15 16.79 -11.60
C PHE A 119 4.28 17.77 -11.90
N THR A 120 3.93 19.01 -12.20
CA THR A 120 4.87 20.13 -12.24
C THR A 120 4.82 20.86 -10.92
N LEU A 121 5.99 21.13 -10.34
CA LEU A 121 6.07 22.13 -9.28
C LEU A 121 6.00 23.49 -9.98
N ASN A 122 4.85 24.14 -9.91
CA ASN A 122 4.74 25.54 -10.33
C ASN A 122 5.48 26.36 -9.27
N GLY A 123 6.75 26.64 -9.54
CA GLY A 123 7.59 27.46 -8.67
C GLY A 123 7.08 28.90 -8.64
N LYS A 124 7.09 29.49 -7.44
CA LYS A 124 7.33 30.93 -7.28
C LYS A 124 8.83 31.12 -7.12
#